data_AF-A0AAE0WVU5-F1
#
_entry.id   AF-A0AAE0WVU5-F1
#
_cell.length_a   1.000
_cell.length_b   1.000
_cell.length_c   1.000
_cell.angle_alpha   90.00
_cell.angle_beta   90.00
_cell.angle_gamma   90.00
#
_symmetry.space_group_name_H-M   'P 1'
#
loop_
_entity.id
_entity.type
_entity.pdbx_description
1 polymer ?
#
loop_
_entity_poly.entity_id
_entity_poly.type
_entity_poly.pdbx_seq_one_letter_code
_entity_poly.pdbx_strand_id
1 'polypeptide(L)'
;MLDAKYSELGVDDLKNMTMDTMADMTFEAVQEGDEGIRRDARVGAERVQARCAKQTSKEKREKVAVRRAEFLDFFKHNTDAGLSDRLLAVAEGVDQMLRQHRREAEQLPTAAERKEYIATHKCLIFRESLAALDILAIGLKEHSNIEILRLDGTLDQRQRDLAHHDFEEIEAGGPKNFSWPDVEPSQYLAMAGTVKVCAKGLTFIHALDVFILAPSCNPFIEDEVIARAIRRGQKNVVAVRRFYSSSSIESHILSLQASKRKKISKALDDDIVATRGLLIKDDDDHEFLEAIGIRHVISGLKRGVL
;
A
#
# COMPACT_ATOMS: atom_id res chain seq x y z
N MET A 1 28.87 15.06 14.04
CA MET A 1 28.25 13.80 14.54
C MET A 1 26.75 14.03 14.47
N LEU A 2 26.12 13.59 13.36
CA LEU A 2 24.73 13.90 13.03
C LEU A 2 23.89 12.65 13.29
N ASP A 3 23.21 12.62 14.43
CA ASP A 3 22.15 11.65 14.73
C ASP A 3 20.85 12.19 14.14
N ALA A 4 20.44 11.66 12.99
CA ALA A 4 19.12 11.88 12.42
C ALA A 4 18.30 10.58 12.54
N LYS A 5 17.52 10.47 13.61
CA LYS A 5 16.44 9.49 13.71
C LYS A 5 15.19 10.11 13.08
N TYR A 6 14.74 9.56 11.96
CA TYR A 6 13.42 9.86 11.40
C TYR A 6 12.35 9.20 12.28
N SER A 7 11.55 10.02 12.96
CA SER A 7 10.22 9.65 13.45
C SER A 7 9.21 10.64 12.88
N GLU A 8 8.07 10.14 12.39
CA GLU A 8 6.94 10.93 11.87
C GLU A 8 6.17 11.72 12.96
N LEU A 9 6.86 12.11 14.04
CA LEU A 9 6.31 12.89 15.14
C LEU A 9 7.15 14.16 15.26
N GLY A 10 6.47 15.31 15.22
CA GLY A 10 7.09 16.60 15.46
C GLY A 10 7.69 16.66 16.87
N VAL A 11 8.72 17.48 17.02
CA VAL A 11 9.50 17.66 18.27
C VAL A 11 8.61 18.05 19.47
N ASP A 12 7.39 18.52 19.22
CA ASP A 12 6.45 18.99 20.24
C ASP A 12 5.68 17.86 20.96
N ASP A 13 5.59 16.65 20.40
CA ASP A 13 4.84 15.54 21.01
C ASP A 13 5.63 14.80 22.10
N LEU A 14 6.94 15.04 22.23
CA LEU A 14 7.79 14.43 23.27
C LEU A 14 7.67 15.09 24.64
N LYS A 15 7.17 16.34 24.72
CA LYS A 15 7.11 17.09 25.98
C LYS A 15 5.91 16.74 26.87
N ASN A 16 4.95 15.97 26.35
CA ASN A 16 3.68 15.68 27.03
C ASN A 16 3.49 14.20 27.44
N MET A 17 4.55 13.37 27.46
CA MET A 17 4.48 12.06 28.12
C MET A 17 4.66 12.23 29.64
N THR A 18 3.57 12.28 30.38
CA THR A 18 3.60 12.13 31.85
C THR A 18 3.91 10.68 32.23
N MET A 19 4.61 10.51 33.36
CA MET A 19 5.09 9.23 33.93
C MET A 19 3.99 8.27 34.41
N ASP A 20 2.84 8.22 33.75
CA ASP A 20 1.67 7.42 34.20
C ASP A 20 1.53 6.07 33.47
N THR A 21 2.44 5.77 32.53
CA THR A 21 2.41 4.50 31.75
C THR A 21 3.34 3.41 32.30
N MET A 22 4.03 3.64 33.41
CA MET A 22 4.94 2.65 34.02
C MET A 22 4.36 1.88 35.22
N ALA A 23 3.12 2.15 35.64
CA ALA A 23 2.57 1.62 36.89
C ALA A 23 1.62 0.41 36.75
N ASP A 24 1.50 -0.22 35.57
CA ASP A 24 0.52 -1.31 35.36
C ASP A 24 1.14 -2.72 35.27
N MET A 25 2.39 -2.89 35.71
CA MET A 25 3.07 -4.21 35.75
C MET A 25 3.45 -4.63 37.18
N THR A 26 2.51 -4.69 38.11
CA THR A 26 2.66 -5.55 39.29
C THR A 26 1.32 -5.79 39.98
N PHE A 27 0.75 -7.00 39.86
CA PHE A 27 0.19 -7.70 41.00
C PHE A 27 -0.10 -9.19 40.67
N GLU A 28 0.68 -10.10 41.25
CA GLU A 28 0.24 -11.48 41.51
C GLU A 28 -0.40 -11.53 42.90
N ALA A 29 -1.61 -12.10 43.02
CA ALA A 29 -2.00 -12.94 44.16
C ALA A 29 -3.37 -13.64 43.96
N VAL A 30 -3.31 -14.97 43.84
CA VAL A 30 -4.05 -16.00 44.62
C VAL A 30 -5.59 -16.20 44.46
N GLN A 31 -5.88 -17.46 44.10
CA GLN A 31 -7.01 -18.37 44.45
C GLN A 31 -8.28 -18.55 43.61
N GLU A 32 -8.65 -19.83 43.64
CA GLU A 32 -9.63 -20.61 42.91
C GLU A 32 -11.07 -20.16 43.17
N GLY A 33 -11.88 -20.26 42.13
CA GLY A 33 -13.30 -19.95 42.15
C GLY A 33 -13.67 -19.17 40.90
N ASP A 34 -14.48 -19.81 40.05
CA ASP A 34 -15.29 -19.17 39.01
C ASP A 34 -14.68 -19.01 37.61
N GLU A 35 -14.33 -20.12 36.97
CA GLU A 35 -13.92 -20.19 35.55
C GLU A 35 -14.99 -19.67 34.57
N GLY A 36 -16.28 -19.73 34.93
CA GLY A 36 -17.40 -19.30 34.08
C GLY A 36 -17.55 -17.79 34.01
N ILE A 37 -17.64 -17.14 35.17
CA ILE A 37 -17.81 -15.68 35.25
C ILE A 37 -16.52 -14.94 34.83
N ARG A 38 -15.33 -15.51 35.11
CA ARG A 38 -14.05 -14.95 34.65
C ARG A 38 -13.92 -14.96 33.12
N ARG A 39 -14.43 -15.96 32.40
CA ARG A 39 -14.41 -15.98 30.93
C ARG A 39 -15.33 -14.92 30.34
N ASP A 40 -16.54 -14.76 30.85
CA ASP A 40 -17.47 -13.73 30.35
C ASP A 40 -16.99 -12.31 30.68
N ALA A 41 -16.40 -12.11 31.86
CA ALA A 41 -15.76 -10.85 32.23
C ALA A 41 -14.50 -10.56 31.37
N ARG A 42 -13.69 -11.58 31.05
CA ARG A 42 -12.53 -11.43 30.15
C ARG A 42 -12.95 -11.13 28.72
N VAL A 43 -13.95 -11.82 28.19
CA VAL A 43 -14.53 -11.53 26.86
C VAL A 43 -15.17 -10.14 26.84
N GLY A 44 -15.81 -9.72 27.93
CA GLY A 44 -16.33 -8.36 28.12
C GLY A 44 -15.22 -7.31 28.11
N ALA A 45 -14.14 -7.53 28.85
CA ALA A 45 -12.97 -6.66 28.91
C ALA A 45 -12.24 -6.58 27.57
N GLU A 46 -12.04 -7.71 26.88
CA GLU A 46 -11.46 -7.78 25.52
C GLU A 46 -12.34 -7.01 24.51
N ARG A 47 -13.67 -7.10 24.62
CA ARG A 47 -14.61 -6.33 23.79
C ARG A 47 -14.55 -4.83 24.07
N VAL A 48 -14.45 -4.43 25.34
CA VAL A 48 -14.33 -3.02 25.75
C VAL A 48 -12.98 -2.46 25.30
N GLN A 49 -11.88 -3.18 25.50
CA GLN A 49 -10.55 -2.80 25.01
C GLN A 49 -10.53 -2.68 23.48
N ALA A 50 -11.12 -3.63 22.75
CA ALA A 50 -11.24 -3.56 21.30
C ALA A 50 -12.11 -2.37 20.85
N ARG A 51 -13.17 -2.02 21.59
CA ARG A 51 -14.01 -0.85 21.31
C ARG A 51 -13.27 0.45 21.56
N CYS A 52 -12.55 0.56 22.68
CA CYS A 52 -11.70 1.71 23.00
C CYS A 52 -10.54 1.86 21.99
N ALA A 53 -9.90 0.76 21.57
CA ALA A 53 -8.87 0.77 20.53
C ALA A 53 -9.42 1.22 19.16
N LYS A 54 -10.64 0.78 18.80
CA LYS A 54 -11.32 1.26 17.59
C LYS A 54 -11.70 2.74 17.67
N GLN A 55 -12.16 3.19 18.83
CA GLN A 55 -12.58 4.57 19.04
C GLN A 55 -11.38 5.53 19.02
N THR A 56 -10.29 5.19 19.70
CA THR A 56 -9.02 5.92 19.62
C THR A 56 -8.42 5.89 18.22
N SER A 57 -8.56 4.79 17.46
CA SER A 57 -8.19 4.75 16.05
C SER A 57 -9.05 5.67 15.18
N LYS A 58 -10.35 5.82 15.49
CA LYS A 58 -11.26 6.71 14.75
C LYS A 58 -10.92 8.17 15.01
N GLU A 59 -10.72 8.55 16.27
CA GLU A 59 -10.30 9.90 16.66
C GLU A 59 -8.96 10.30 16.04
N LYS A 60 -7.99 9.37 16.01
CA LYS A 60 -6.71 9.60 15.32
C LYS A 60 -6.90 9.86 13.82
N ARG A 61 -7.77 9.08 13.15
CA ARG A 61 -8.09 9.28 11.72
C ARG A 61 -8.76 10.64 11.49
N GLU A 62 -9.69 11.04 12.35
CA GLU A 62 -10.36 12.34 12.26
C GLU A 62 -9.37 13.50 12.43
N LYS A 63 -8.48 13.46 13.43
CA LYS A 63 -7.43 14.48 13.61
C LYS A 63 -6.49 14.57 12.41
N VAL A 64 -6.09 13.43 11.84
CA VAL A 64 -5.26 13.39 10.63
C VAL A 64 -6.02 13.98 9.43
N ALA A 65 -7.32 13.71 9.31
CA ALA A 65 -8.15 14.25 8.24
C ALA A 65 -8.26 15.78 8.32
N VAL A 66 -8.43 16.36 9.52
CA VAL A 66 -8.45 17.81 9.72
C VAL A 66 -7.12 18.45 9.30
N ARG A 67 -5.99 17.96 9.82
CA ARG A 67 -4.65 18.48 9.47
C ARG A 67 -4.37 18.35 7.97
N ARG A 68 -4.81 17.26 7.34
CA ARG A 68 -4.69 17.07 5.89
C ARG A 68 -5.56 18.06 5.12
N ALA A 69 -6.79 18.32 5.56
CA ALA A 69 -7.66 19.29 4.91
C ALA A 69 -7.05 20.71 4.98
N GLU A 70 -6.51 21.10 6.14
CA GLU A 70 -5.77 22.36 6.32
C GLU A 70 -4.54 22.44 5.42
N PHE A 71 -3.73 21.37 5.36
CA PHE A 71 -2.56 21.31 4.48
C PHE A 71 -2.94 21.44 3.00
N LEU A 72 -4.02 20.79 2.58
CA LEU A 72 -4.47 20.78 1.18
C LEU A 72 -5.19 22.06 0.77
N ASP A 73 -5.66 22.87 1.72
CA ASP A 73 -6.36 24.11 1.42
C ASP A 73 -5.51 25.06 0.57
N PHE A 74 -4.22 25.17 0.88
CA PHE A 74 -3.27 25.93 0.09
C PHE A 74 -3.21 25.47 -1.38
N PHE A 75 -3.16 24.16 -1.62
CA PHE A 75 -3.02 23.58 -2.96
C PHE A 75 -4.32 23.61 -3.77
N LYS A 76 -5.49 23.63 -3.11
CA LYS A 76 -6.77 23.82 -3.79
C LYS A 76 -6.91 25.22 -4.38
N HIS A 77 -6.36 26.23 -3.70
CA HIS A 77 -6.40 27.62 -4.15
C HIS A 77 -5.19 28.01 -5.03
N ASN A 78 -4.13 27.20 -5.01
CA ASN A 78 -2.91 27.40 -5.82
C ASN A 78 -2.55 26.07 -6.50
N THR A 79 -3.30 25.71 -7.52
CA THR A 79 -3.19 24.41 -8.21
C THR A 79 -1.78 24.16 -8.75
N ASP A 80 -1.15 25.19 -9.31
CA ASP A 80 0.20 25.10 -9.89
C ASP A 80 1.30 24.97 -8.82
N ALA A 81 1.04 25.37 -7.57
CA ALA A 81 2.04 25.38 -6.52
C ALA A 81 2.39 23.96 -6.01
N GLY A 82 1.53 22.97 -6.26
CA GLY A 82 1.71 21.58 -5.85
C GLY A 82 2.30 20.66 -6.92
N LEU A 83 2.20 21.04 -8.19
CA LEU A 83 2.65 20.20 -9.29
C LEU A 83 4.15 20.35 -9.52
N SER A 84 4.94 19.56 -8.79
CA SER A 84 6.31 19.27 -9.21
C SER A 84 6.32 18.69 -10.63
N ASP A 85 7.41 18.87 -11.39
CA ASP A 85 7.59 18.32 -12.75
C ASP A 85 7.18 16.84 -12.86
N ARG A 86 7.45 16.07 -11.80
CA ARG A 86 7.02 14.67 -11.69
C ARG A 86 5.51 14.51 -11.68
N LEU A 87 4.82 15.23 -10.81
CA LEU A 87 3.37 15.10 -10.68
C LEU A 87 2.67 15.59 -11.94
N LEU A 88 3.22 16.62 -12.58
CA LEU A 88 2.78 17.07 -13.90
C LEU A 88 2.97 15.99 -14.96
N ALA A 89 4.18 15.42 -15.08
CA ALA A 89 4.45 14.34 -16.05
C ALA A 89 3.57 13.10 -15.82
N VAL A 90 3.25 12.79 -14.56
CA VAL A 90 2.30 11.72 -14.23
C VAL A 90 0.88 12.11 -14.67
N ALA A 91 0.43 13.31 -14.36
CA ALA A 91 -0.90 13.78 -14.73
C ALA A 91 -1.09 13.80 -16.25
N GLU A 92 -0.14 14.35 -16.99
CA GLU A 92 -0.11 14.33 -18.45
C GLU A 92 -0.08 12.90 -19.00
N GLY A 93 0.74 12.03 -18.41
CA GLY A 93 0.83 10.63 -18.82
C GLY A 93 -0.46 9.83 -18.59
N VAL A 94 -1.22 10.17 -17.54
CA VAL A 94 -2.54 9.59 -17.24
C VAL A 94 -3.57 10.13 -18.22
N ASP A 95 -3.63 11.44 -18.44
CA ASP A 95 -4.56 12.06 -19.39
C ASP A 95 -4.33 11.56 -20.83
N GLN A 96 -3.07 11.51 -21.29
CA GLN A 96 -2.73 10.97 -22.59
C GLN A 96 -3.18 9.51 -22.75
N MET A 97 -2.97 8.69 -21.73
CA MET A 97 -3.40 7.29 -21.73
C MET A 97 -4.92 7.16 -21.77
N LEU A 98 -5.66 7.93 -20.96
CA LEU A 98 -7.13 7.87 -20.99
C LEU A 98 -7.70 8.36 -22.32
N ARG A 99 -7.10 9.39 -22.93
CA ARG A 99 -7.45 9.84 -24.28
C ARG A 99 -7.19 8.77 -25.33
N GLN A 100 -6.08 8.04 -25.21
CA GLN A 100 -5.78 6.91 -26.08
C GLN A 100 -6.84 5.82 -25.94
N HIS A 101 -7.14 5.37 -24.72
CA HIS A 101 -8.15 4.34 -24.47
C HIS A 101 -9.54 4.75 -24.97
N ARG A 102 -9.92 6.03 -24.85
CA ARG A 102 -11.18 6.55 -25.43
C ARG A 102 -11.21 6.42 -26.95
N ARG A 103 -10.12 6.78 -27.64
CA ARG A 103 -10.02 6.66 -29.11
C ARG A 103 -10.06 5.21 -29.58
N GLU A 104 -9.45 4.30 -28.82
CA GLU A 104 -9.48 2.86 -29.10
C GLU A 104 -10.88 2.30 -28.86
N ALA A 105 -11.55 2.72 -27.78
CA ALA A 105 -12.94 2.36 -27.53
C ALA A 105 -13.86 2.83 -28.66
N GLU A 106 -13.73 4.07 -29.14
CA GLU A 106 -14.55 4.62 -30.23
C GLU A 106 -14.50 3.79 -31.53
N GLN A 107 -13.43 3.04 -31.76
CA GLN A 107 -13.29 2.16 -32.93
C GLN A 107 -14.11 0.86 -32.82
N LEU A 108 -14.63 0.53 -31.64
CA LEU A 108 -15.43 -0.68 -31.42
C LEU A 108 -16.87 -0.49 -31.94
N PRO A 109 -17.46 -1.54 -32.55
CA PRO A 109 -18.70 -1.40 -33.31
C PRO A 109 -19.92 -1.16 -32.40
N THR A 110 -20.05 -1.90 -31.29
CA THR A 110 -21.25 -1.80 -30.43
C THR A 110 -21.02 -0.90 -29.21
N ALA A 111 -22.09 -0.25 -28.73
CA ALA A 111 -22.01 0.57 -27.52
C ALA A 111 -21.61 -0.24 -26.27
N ALA A 112 -22.05 -1.51 -26.18
CA ALA A 112 -21.70 -2.40 -25.08
C ALA A 112 -20.19 -2.69 -25.04
N GLU A 113 -19.58 -3.01 -26.19
CA GLU A 113 -18.12 -3.23 -26.28
C GLU A 113 -17.34 -1.96 -25.94
N ARG A 114 -17.82 -0.78 -26.37
CA ARG A 114 -17.21 0.51 -26.01
C ARG A 114 -17.19 0.74 -24.51
N LYS A 115 -18.33 0.49 -23.85
CA LYS A 115 -18.47 0.61 -22.40
C LYS A 115 -17.54 -0.38 -21.69
N GLU A 116 -17.57 -1.65 -22.08
CA GLU A 116 -16.72 -2.69 -21.49
C GLU A 116 -15.22 -2.39 -21.67
N TYR A 117 -14.82 -1.88 -22.83
CA TYR A 117 -13.43 -1.46 -23.07
C TYR A 117 -13.00 -0.39 -22.06
N ILE A 118 -13.77 0.69 -21.94
CA ILE A 118 -13.48 1.78 -21.00
C ILE A 118 -13.45 1.28 -19.55
N ALA A 119 -14.38 0.39 -19.19
CA ALA A 119 -14.48 -0.15 -17.84
C ALA A 119 -13.31 -1.08 -17.48
N THR A 120 -12.68 -1.71 -18.49
CA THR A 120 -11.58 -2.65 -18.31
C THR A 120 -10.20 -2.05 -18.51
N HIS A 121 -10.10 -0.85 -19.10
CA HIS A 121 -8.85 -0.14 -19.40
C HIS A 121 -8.62 1.01 -18.42
N LYS A 122 -8.40 0.66 -17.15
CA LYS A 122 -8.19 1.61 -16.06
C LYS A 122 -6.73 1.68 -15.60
N CYS A 123 -6.46 2.71 -14.81
CA CYS A 123 -5.13 3.02 -14.31
C CYS A 123 -5.03 2.92 -12.78
N LEU A 124 -3.93 2.34 -12.31
CA LEU A 124 -3.50 2.37 -10.92
C LEU A 124 -2.27 3.24 -10.73
N ILE A 125 -2.31 4.04 -9.68
CA ILE A 125 -1.25 4.98 -9.36
C ILE A 125 -0.76 4.73 -7.93
N PHE A 126 0.54 4.49 -7.77
CA PHE A 126 1.13 4.14 -6.48
C PHE A 126 2.16 5.14 -5.98
N ARG A 127 2.07 5.43 -4.68
CA ARG A 127 3.05 6.23 -3.94
C ARG A 127 3.03 5.88 -2.46
N GLU A 128 4.14 6.02 -1.74
CA GLU A 128 4.16 5.79 -0.29
C GLU A 128 3.58 6.94 0.55
N SER A 129 3.63 8.17 0.04
CA SER A 129 3.18 9.39 0.72
C SER A 129 1.72 9.72 0.42
N LEU A 130 0.92 9.97 1.46
CA LEU A 130 -0.46 10.44 1.35
C LEU A 130 -0.57 11.85 0.74
N ALA A 131 0.27 12.80 1.16
CA ALA A 131 0.21 14.18 0.67
C ALA A 131 0.46 14.29 -0.84
N ALA A 132 1.51 13.63 -1.34
CA ALA A 132 1.78 13.56 -2.78
C ALA A 132 0.62 12.98 -3.60
N LEU A 133 -0.10 12.01 -3.02
CA LEU A 133 -1.27 11.42 -3.65
C LEU A 133 -2.48 12.37 -3.66
N ASP A 134 -2.67 13.15 -2.61
CA ASP A 134 -3.73 14.17 -2.53
C ASP A 134 -3.47 15.30 -3.53
N ILE A 135 -2.23 15.78 -3.60
CA ILE A 135 -1.82 16.83 -4.54
C ILE A 135 -1.99 16.33 -5.99
N LEU A 136 -1.65 15.08 -6.28
CA LEU A 136 -1.91 14.47 -7.60
C LEU A 136 -3.41 14.48 -7.92
N ALA A 137 -4.26 14.12 -6.96
CA ALA A 137 -5.71 14.11 -7.16
C ALA A 137 -6.25 15.51 -7.50
N ILE A 138 -5.76 16.54 -6.81
CA ILE A 138 -6.08 17.94 -7.11
C ILE A 138 -5.62 18.28 -8.54
N GLY A 139 -4.36 17.97 -8.87
CA GLY A 139 -3.81 18.27 -10.20
C GLY A 139 -4.56 17.60 -11.35
N LEU A 140 -4.88 16.31 -11.22
CA LEU A 140 -5.65 15.56 -12.23
C LEU A 140 -7.07 16.11 -12.41
N LYS A 141 -7.72 16.54 -11.32
CA LYS A 141 -9.05 17.13 -11.36
C LYS A 141 -9.03 18.49 -12.05
N GLU A 142 -8.11 19.37 -11.67
CA GLU A 142 -8.08 20.75 -12.17
C GLU A 142 -7.58 20.85 -13.62
N HIS A 143 -6.53 20.10 -13.99
CA HIS A 143 -5.94 20.20 -15.33
C HIS A 143 -6.60 19.30 -16.38
N SER A 144 -7.22 18.20 -15.96
CA SER A 144 -7.72 17.18 -16.90
C SER A 144 -9.16 16.73 -16.61
N ASN A 145 -9.80 17.26 -15.57
CA ASN A 145 -11.13 16.84 -15.12
C ASN A 145 -11.21 15.32 -14.87
N ILE A 146 -10.11 14.73 -14.37
CA ILE A 146 -10.02 13.32 -14.02
C ILE A 146 -10.16 13.19 -12.51
N GLU A 147 -11.26 12.62 -12.07
CA GLU A 147 -11.40 12.21 -10.67
C GLU A 147 -10.82 10.81 -10.45
N ILE A 148 -10.20 10.62 -9.30
CA ILE A 148 -9.54 9.35 -8.96
C ILE A 148 -10.12 8.75 -7.69
N LEU A 149 -10.25 7.43 -7.67
CA LEU A 149 -10.50 6.70 -6.44
C LEU A 149 -9.27 6.73 -5.53
N ARG A 150 -9.51 6.70 -4.22
CA ARG A 150 -8.47 6.63 -3.20
C ARG A 150 -8.43 5.22 -2.61
N LEU A 151 -7.24 4.68 -2.41
CA LEU A 151 -7.05 3.42 -1.69
C LEU A 151 -5.83 3.49 -0.76
N ASP A 152 -6.06 3.94 0.47
CA ASP A 152 -5.00 4.10 1.46
C ASP A 152 -5.45 3.74 2.88
N GLY A 153 -4.53 3.87 3.84
CA GLY A 153 -4.72 3.44 5.23
C GLY A 153 -5.71 4.30 6.02
N THR A 154 -6.19 5.41 5.46
CA THR A 154 -7.16 6.28 6.13
C THR A 154 -8.60 5.79 5.96
N LEU A 155 -8.87 5.00 4.92
CA LEU A 155 -10.16 4.39 4.68
C LEU A 155 -10.46 3.27 5.70
N ASP A 156 -11.73 3.13 6.07
CA ASP A 156 -12.20 1.95 6.80
C ASP A 156 -12.35 0.72 5.87
N GLN A 157 -12.75 -0.43 6.41
CA GLN A 157 -12.91 -1.62 5.59
C GLN A 157 -14.01 -1.46 4.53
N ARG A 158 -15.16 -0.89 4.90
CA ARG A 158 -16.31 -0.73 3.99
C ARG A 158 -15.98 0.22 2.85
N GLN A 159 -15.33 1.33 3.17
CA GLN A 159 -14.89 2.31 2.18
C GLN A 159 -13.85 1.73 1.22
N ARG A 160 -12.93 0.88 1.71
CA ARG A 160 -11.97 0.16 0.85
C ARG A 160 -12.67 -0.81 -0.10
N ASP A 161 -13.65 -1.56 0.41
CA ASP A 161 -14.41 -2.52 -0.40
C ASP A 161 -15.24 -1.79 -1.47
N LEU A 162 -15.88 -0.67 -1.13
CA LEU A 162 -16.61 0.17 -2.08
C LEU A 162 -15.68 0.74 -3.18
N ALA A 163 -14.55 1.33 -2.79
CA ALA A 163 -13.60 1.86 -3.77
C ALA A 163 -13.04 0.75 -4.68
N HIS A 164 -12.80 -0.44 -4.13
CA HIS A 164 -12.36 -1.60 -4.91
C HIS A 164 -13.45 -2.09 -5.88
N HIS A 165 -14.69 -2.22 -5.41
CA HIS A 165 -15.81 -2.63 -6.25
C HIS A 165 -16.11 -1.64 -7.37
N ASP A 166 -16.08 -0.34 -7.09
CA ASP A 166 -16.27 0.71 -8.09
C ASP A 166 -15.15 0.69 -9.15
N PHE A 167 -13.92 0.38 -8.74
CA PHE A 167 -12.80 0.23 -9.66
C PHE A 167 -12.88 -1.06 -10.48
N GLU A 168 -13.33 -2.15 -9.88
CA GLU A 168 -13.45 -3.46 -10.54
C GLU A 168 -14.80 -3.69 -11.24
N GLU A 169 -15.65 -2.67 -11.34
CA GLU A 169 -16.98 -2.75 -11.97
C GLU A 169 -17.84 -3.88 -11.36
N ILE A 170 -17.82 -4.00 -10.04
CA ILE A 170 -18.57 -4.99 -9.27
C ILE A 170 -19.77 -4.31 -8.61
N GLU A 171 -20.96 -4.88 -8.80
CA GLU A 171 -22.19 -4.52 -8.10
C GLU A 171 -22.69 -5.68 -7.22
N ALA A 172 -23.82 -5.48 -6.52
CA ALA A 172 -24.34 -6.47 -5.57
C ALA A 172 -24.61 -7.86 -6.20
N GLY A 173 -24.91 -7.90 -7.50
CA GLY A 173 -25.17 -9.13 -8.26
C GLY A 173 -23.94 -9.78 -8.90
N GLY A 174 -22.74 -9.18 -8.78
CA GLY A 174 -21.51 -9.61 -9.45
C GLY A 174 -20.92 -8.54 -10.37
N PRO A 175 -20.09 -8.93 -11.36
CA PRO A 175 -19.56 -7.99 -12.35
C PRO A 175 -20.69 -7.34 -13.14
N LYS A 176 -20.58 -6.03 -13.39
CA LYS A 176 -21.52 -5.29 -14.23
C LYS A 176 -21.59 -5.92 -15.62
N ASN A 177 -22.79 -5.96 -16.19
CA ASN A 177 -23.01 -6.41 -17.55
C ASN A 177 -23.34 -5.22 -18.46
N PHE A 178 -22.37 -4.82 -19.28
CA PHE A 178 -22.49 -3.67 -20.20
C PHE A 178 -23.40 -3.91 -21.41
N SER A 179 -23.97 -5.12 -21.56
CA SER A 179 -25.00 -5.39 -22.55
C SER A 179 -26.33 -4.71 -22.19
N TRP A 180 -26.55 -4.38 -20.92
CA TRP A 180 -27.75 -3.67 -20.47
C TRP A 180 -27.63 -2.16 -20.78
N PRO A 181 -28.66 -1.53 -21.36
CA PRO A 181 -28.60 -0.12 -21.77
C PRO A 181 -28.28 0.84 -20.62
N ASP A 182 -28.85 0.59 -19.44
CA ASP A 182 -28.78 1.48 -18.27
C ASP A 182 -27.48 1.34 -17.46
N VAL A 183 -26.62 0.38 -17.83
CA VAL A 183 -25.35 0.15 -17.15
C VAL A 183 -24.28 1.01 -17.80
N GLU A 184 -23.65 1.87 -17.00
CA GLU A 184 -22.51 2.69 -17.39
C GLU A 184 -21.25 2.29 -16.64
N PRO A 185 -20.07 2.45 -17.28
CA PRO A 185 -18.79 2.35 -16.60
C PRO A 185 -18.71 3.30 -15.41
N SER A 186 -17.90 2.93 -14.41
CA SER A 186 -17.57 3.83 -13.32
C SER A 186 -16.97 5.14 -13.85
N GLN A 187 -17.38 6.26 -13.25
CA GLN A 187 -16.78 7.56 -13.53
C GLN A 187 -15.27 7.60 -13.22
N TYR A 188 -14.81 6.70 -12.35
CA TYR A 188 -13.43 6.62 -11.93
C TYR A 188 -12.64 5.63 -12.78
N LEU A 189 -11.90 6.17 -13.76
CA LEU A 189 -11.00 5.39 -14.61
C LEU A 189 -9.57 5.28 -14.04
N ALA A 190 -9.31 5.96 -12.93
CA ALA A 190 -8.03 5.90 -12.23
C ALA A 190 -8.24 5.73 -10.73
N MET A 191 -7.38 4.95 -10.10
CA MET A 191 -7.30 4.82 -8.65
C MET A 191 -5.88 5.07 -8.19
N ALA A 192 -5.73 5.88 -7.15
CA ALA A 192 -4.46 6.14 -6.52
C ALA A 192 -4.42 5.59 -5.09
N GLY A 193 -3.36 4.87 -4.79
CA GLY A 193 -3.24 4.17 -3.52
C GLY A 193 -1.84 4.12 -2.95
N THR A 194 -1.80 3.82 -1.66
CA THR A 194 -0.52 3.63 -0.98
C THR A 194 0.01 2.23 -1.22
N VAL A 195 1.30 2.15 -1.59
CA VAL A 195 1.99 0.89 -1.89
C VAL A 195 1.74 -0.17 -0.80
N LYS A 196 1.83 0.22 0.48
CA LYS A 196 1.62 -0.68 1.63
C LYS A 196 0.21 -1.27 1.74
N VAL A 197 -0.81 -0.54 1.28
CA VAL A 197 -2.21 -1.00 1.31
C VAL A 197 -2.51 -1.83 0.07
N CYS A 198 -2.10 -1.35 -1.10
CA CYS A 198 -2.34 -2.04 -2.37
C CYS A 198 -1.58 -3.36 -2.48
N ALA A 199 -0.44 -3.51 -1.78
CA ALA A 199 0.28 -4.78 -1.71
C ALA A 199 -0.54 -5.88 -1.03
N LYS A 200 -1.49 -5.52 -0.16
CA LYS A 200 -2.18 -6.45 0.72
C LYS A 200 -3.53 -6.90 0.15
N GLY A 201 -3.56 -8.13 -0.36
CA GLY A 201 -4.77 -8.95 -0.46
C GLY A 201 -5.73 -8.67 -1.63
N LEU A 202 -5.77 -7.45 -2.17
CA LEU A 202 -6.67 -7.08 -3.28
C LEU A 202 -6.13 -7.55 -4.64
N THR A 203 -7.03 -7.71 -5.60
CA THR A 203 -6.72 -8.01 -7.00
C THR A 203 -7.25 -6.88 -7.86
N PHE A 204 -6.49 -6.44 -8.86
CA PHE A 204 -6.90 -5.36 -9.75
C PHE A 204 -6.94 -5.81 -11.20
N ILE A 205 -8.00 -6.51 -11.63
CA ILE A 205 -8.05 -7.08 -12.99
C ILE A 205 -8.35 -6.04 -14.07
N HIS A 206 -8.92 -4.89 -13.72
CA HIS A 206 -9.17 -3.81 -14.67
C HIS A 206 -8.02 -2.78 -14.75
N ALA A 207 -6.93 -3.03 -14.03
CA ALA A 207 -5.74 -2.19 -14.05
C ALA A 207 -4.77 -2.60 -15.17
N LEU A 208 -4.86 -1.93 -16.31
CA LEU A 208 -3.94 -2.15 -17.44
C LEU A 208 -2.73 -1.24 -17.40
N ASP A 209 -2.89 -0.07 -16.79
CA ASP A 209 -1.81 0.89 -16.64
C ASP A 209 -1.44 1.03 -15.17
N VAL A 210 -0.16 0.87 -14.86
CA VAL A 210 0.37 1.04 -13.51
C VAL A 210 1.43 2.13 -13.50
N PHE A 211 1.17 3.18 -12.74
CA PHE A 211 2.08 4.32 -12.54
C PHE A 211 2.70 4.23 -11.15
N ILE A 212 4.03 4.26 -11.08
CA ILE A 212 4.78 4.28 -9.82
C ILE A 212 5.49 5.63 -9.72
N LEU A 213 5.06 6.47 -8.78
CA LEU A 213 5.51 7.86 -8.65
C LEU A 213 6.92 8.00 -8.05
N ALA A 214 7.41 7.01 -7.33
CA ALA A 214 8.81 6.93 -6.94
C ALA A 214 9.20 5.49 -6.63
N PRO A 215 10.49 5.16 -6.82
CA PRO A 215 11.01 3.87 -6.41
C PRO A 215 11.02 3.73 -4.88
N SER A 216 10.60 2.56 -4.39
CA SER A 216 10.70 2.18 -2.99
C SER A 216 12.09 1.62 -2.67
N CYS A 217 12.57 1.79 -1.44
CA CYS A 217 13.81 1.14 -1.00
C CYS A 217 13.69 -0.41 -1.00
N ASN A 218 12.47 -0.95 -0.95
CA ASN A 218 12.21 -2.38 -1.03
C ASN A 218 11.61 -2.74 -2.40
N PRO A 219 12.40 -3.35 -3.32
CA PRO A 219 11.92 -3.67 -4.66
C PRO A 219 10.74 -4.66 -4.68
N PHE A 220 10.63 -5.53 -3.68
CA PHE A 220 9.62 -6.59 -3.66
C PHE A 220 8.22 -6.08 -3.33
N ILE A 221 8.10 -4.92 -2.67
CA ILE A 221 6.78 -4.35 -2.38
C ILE A 221 6.17 -3.80 -3.67
N GLU A 222 6.97 -3.18 -4.55
CA GLU A 222 6.51 -2.78 -5.88
C GLU A 222 6.07 -4.01 -6.69
N ASP A 223 6.86 -5.08 -6.68
CA ASP A 223 6.53 -6.31 -7.41
C ASP A 223 5.23 -6.94 -6.88
N GLU A 224 5.01 -6.96 -5.56
CA GLU A 224 3.79 -7.48 -4.96
C GLU A 224 2.57 -6.67 -5.39
N VAL A 225 2.70 -5.35 -5.46
CA VAL A 225 1.65 -4.45 -5.95
C VAL A 225 1.38 -4.66 -7.43
N ILE A 226 2.41 -4.72 -8.27
CA ILE A 226 2.28 -4.98 -9.71
C ILE A 226 1.64 -6.34 -9.96
N ALA A 227 2.03 -7.36 -9.18
CA ALA A 227 1.46 -8.70 -9.26
C ALA A 227 -0.04 -8.74 -8.94
N ARG A 228 -0.59 -7.71 -8.25
CA ARG A 228 -2.05 -7.59 -8.07
C ARG A 228 -2.77 -7.22 -9.37
N ALA A 229 -2.11 -6.50 -10.27
CA ALA A 229 -2.63 -6.17 -11.60
C ALA A 229 -2.36 -7.29 -12.62
N ILE A 230 -1.19 -7.94 -12.57
CA ILE A 230 -0.80 -9.06 -13.46
C ILE A 230 -1.37 -10.41 -12.96
N ARG A 231 -2.50 -10.40 -12.26
CA ARG A 231 -3.03 -11.62 -11.62
C ARG A 231 -3.81 -12.48 -12.62
N ARG A 232 -3.98 -13.77 -12.30
CA ARG A 232 -4.90 -14.68 -13.02
C ARG A 232 -6.28 -14.02 -13.14
N GLY A 233 -6.77 -13.88 -14.37
CA GLY A 233 -8.00 -13.15 -14.70
C GLY A 233 -7.74 -11.97 -15.63
N GLN A 234 -6.55 -11.37 -15.57
CA GLN A 234 -6.10 -10.38 -16.54
C GLN A 234 -5.77 -11.06 -17.88
N LYS A 235 -6.39 -10.58 -18.96
CA LYS A 235 -6.14 -11.08 -20.33
C LYS A 235 -5.28 -10.13 -21.17
N ASN A 236 -5.22 -8.86 -20.75
CA ASN A 236 -4.54 -7.80 -21.49
C ASN A 236 -3.12 -7.58 -20.94
N VAL A 237 -2.28 -6.94 -21.76
CA VAL A 237 -0.92 -6.57 -21.34
C VAL A 237 -1.00 -5.42 -20.34
N VAL A 238 -0.38 -5.60 -19.16
CA VAL A 238 -0.27 -4.55 -18.15
C VAL A 238 1.01 -3.73 -18.39
N ALA A 239 0.86 -2.44 -18.67
CA ALA A 239 1.95 -1.49 -18.84
C ALA A 239 2.36 -0.86 -17.50
N VAL A 240 3.62 -1.02 -17.11
CA VAL A 240 4.15 -0.44 -15.86
C VAL A 240 5.10 0.71 -16.18
N ARG A 241 4.75 1.92 -15.75
CA ARG A 241 5.53 3.15 -15.90
C ARG A 241 6.09 3.60 -14.54
N ARG A 242 7.43 3.68 -14.45
CA ARG A 242 8.14 4.11 -13.25
C ARG A 242 8.69 5.52 -13.45
N PHE A 243 8.31 6.42 -12.56
CA PHE A 243 8.79 7.80 -12.54
C PHE A 243 9.89 7.92 -11.49
N TYR A 244 11.00 8.53 -11.88
CA TYR A 244 12.09 8.90 -10.99
C TYR A 244 12.76 10.15 -11.51
N SER A 245 13.38 10.92 -10.62
CA SER A 245 14.16 12.09 -11.02
C SER A 245 15.61 11.70 -11.34
N SER A 246 16.10 12.11 -12.51
CA SER A 246 17.51 11.95 -12.89
C SER A 246 18.41 12.75 -11.95
N SER A 247 19.64 12.27 -11.71
CA SER A 247 20.61 12.97 -10.87
C SER A 247 20.12 13.23 -9.44
N SER A 248 19.27 12.35 -8.92
CA SER A 248 18.73 12.43 -7.56
C SER A 248 19.07 11.18 -6.75
N ILE A 249 18.77 11.21 -5.45
CA ILE A 249 18.91 10.05 -4.55
C ILE A 249 18.12 8.82 -5.06
N GLU A 250 17.07 9.02 -5.85
CA GLU A 250 16.27 7.92 -6.41
C GLU A 250 17.06 7.07 -7.42
N SER A 251 18.03 7.68 -8.13
CA SER A 251 18.95 6.91 -8.98
C SER A 251 19.80 5.95 -8.15
N HIS A 252 20.19 6.36 -6.94
CA HIS A 252 20.88 5.47 -6.00
C HIS A 252 19.93 4.38 -5.47
N ILE A 253 18.67 4.71 -5.16
CA ILE A 253 17.65 3.73 -4.75
C ILE A 253 17.48 2.64 -5.81
N LEU A 254 17.40 3.01 -7.10
CA LEU A 254 17.33 2.03 -8.20
C LEU A 254 18.56 1.12 -8.25
N SER A 255 19.77 1.67 -8.04
CA SER A 255 20.99 0.87 -7.95
C SER A 255 20.96 -0.11 -6.77
N LEU A 256 20.40 0.33 -5.63
CA LEU A 256 20.23 -0.50 -4.44
C LEU A 256 19.21 -1.60 -4.66
N GLN A 257 18.08 -1.31 -5.33
CA GLN A 257 17.10 -2.31 -5.73
C GLN A 257 17.75 -3.39 -6.61
N ALA A 258 18.52 -3.00 -7.63
CA ALA A 258 19.22 -3.94 -8.51
C ALA A 258 20.20 -4.85 -7.73
N SER A 259 20.96 -4.26 -6.79
CA SER A 259 21.86 -5.02 -5.91
C SER A 259 21.09 -5.99 -5.01
N LYS A 260 19.98 -5.56 -4.40
CA LYS A 260 19.12 -6.42 -3.56
C LYS A 260 18.54 -7.59 -4.36
N ARG A 261 18.02 -7.32 -5.57
CA ARG A 261 17.50 -8.36 -6.48
C ARG A 261 18.59 -9.38 -6.85
N LYS A 262 19.79 -8.91 -7.21
CA LYS A 262 20.93 -9.78 -7.54
C LYS A 262 21.34 -10.67 -6.37
N LYS A 263 21.41 -10.11 -5.15
CA LYS A 263 21.77 -10.86 -3.94
C LYS A 263 20.73 -11.94 -3.63
N ILE A 264 19.45 -11.62 -3.73
CA ILE A 264 18.37 -12.56 -3.44
C ILE A 264 18.27 -13.63 -4.52
N SER A 265 18.40 -13.26 -5.80
CA SER A 265 18.47 -14.23 -6.90
C SER A 265 19.64 -15.20 -6.71
N LYS A 266 20.82 -14.73 -6.28
CA LYS A 266 21.93 -15.62 -5.89
C LYS A 266 21.60 -16.50 -4.69
N ALA A 267 20.89 -16.00 -3.69
CA ALA A 267 20.56 -16.78 -2.51
C ALA A 267 19.52 -17.88 -2.78
N LEU A 268 18.61 -17.62 -3.73
CA LEU A 268 17.54 -18.52 -4.17
C LEU A 268 17.93 -19.40 -5.36
N ASP A 269 19.19 -19.34 -5.80
CA ASP A 269 19.67 -20.14 -6.92
C ASP A 269 19.54 -21.63 -6.60
N ASP A 270 18.95 -22.41 -7.51
CA ASP A 270 18.57 -23.81 -7.27
C ASP A 270 19.79 -24.66 -6.90
N ASP A 271 20.98 -24.33 -7.40
CA ASP A 271 22.22 -25.00 -7.03
C ASP A 271 22.59 -24.74 -5.56
N ILE A 272 22.39 -23.52 -5.05
CA ILE A 272 22.66 -23.19 -3.64
C ILE A 272 21.58 -23.81 -2.75
N VAL A 273 20.31 -23.77 -3.18
CA VAL A 273 19.19 -24.38 -2.46
C VAL A 273 19.29 -25.90 -2.47
N ALA A 274 19.76 -26.52 -3.55
CA ALA A 274 20.00 -27.96 -3.62
C ALA A 274 21.24 -28.35 -2.79
N THR A 275 22.35 -27.62 -2.91
CA THR A 275 23.58 -27.90 -2.15
C THR A 275 23.38 -27.71 -0.65
N ARG A 276 22.64 -26.67 -0.23
CA ARG A 276 22.32 -26.44 1.20
C ARG A 276 21.08 -27.19 1.67
N GLY A 277 20.11 -27.47 0.79
CA GLY A 277 18.93 -28.27 1.10
C GLY A 277 19.25 -29.74 1.32
N LEU A 278 20.36 -30.23 0.76
CA LEU A 278 20.93 -31.54 1.09
C LEU A 278 21.52 -31.57 2.50
N LEU A 279 22.15 -30.48 2.97
CA LEU A 279 22.62 -30.36 4.37
C LEU A 279 21.43 -30.39 5.35
N ILE A 280 20.32 -29.76 5.00
CA ILE A 280 19.12 -29.70 5.88
C ILE A 280 18.41 -31.08 6.02
N LYS A 281 18.63 -32.01 5.09
CA LYS A 281 17.90 -33.30 5.09
C LYS A 281 18.54 -34.38 5.95
N ASP A 282 19.82 -34.25 6.31
CA ASP A 282 20.58 -35.30 7.00
C ASP A 282 21.32 -34.85 8.27
N ASP A 283 21.17 -33.58 8.70
CA ASP A 283 21.91 -33.05 9.86
C ASP A 283 21.16 -33.25 11.20
N ASP A 284 21.90 -33.71 12.22
CA ASP A 284 21.55 -33.59 13.65
C ASP A 284 21.31 -32.11 13.99
N ASP A 285 20.31 -31.79 14.83
CA ASP A 285 19.83 -30.43 15.10
C ASP A 285 20.99 -29.47 15.45
N HIS A 286 22.03 -29.98 16.10
CA HIS A 286 23.21 -29.20 16.49
C HIS A 286 24.05 -28.74 15.30
N GLU A 287 24.18 -29.54 14.24
CA GLU A 287 24.98 -29.24 13.06
C GLU A 287 24.25 -28.24 12.15
N PHE A 288 22.92 -28.38 12.06
CA PHE A 288 22.06 -27.39 11.40
C PHE A 288 22.15 -26.00 12.06
N LEU A 289 22.05 -25.93 13.39
CA LEU A 289 22.13 -24.67 14.14
C LEU A 289 23.50 -23.99 13.95
N GLU A 290 24.57 -24.78 13.87
CA GLU A 290 25.91 -24.31 13.55
C GLU A 290 26.01 -23.72 12.14
N ALA A 291 25.45 -24.41 11.13
CA ALA A 291 25.46 -24.00 9.73
C ALA A 291 24.68 -22.70 9.47
N ILE A 292 23.54 -22.49 10.15
CA ILE A 292 22.78 -21.23 10.08
C ILE A 292 23.43 -20.10 10.91
N GLY A 293 24.54 -20.39 11.59
CA GLY A 293 25.35 -19.40 12.27
C GLY A 293 24.85 -19.04 13.67
N ILE A 294 24.26 -19.98 14.43
CA ILE A 294 23.79 -19.73 15.80
C ILE A 294 24.88 -19.15 16.71
N ARG A 295 26.16 -19.47 16.46
CA ARG A 295 27.29 -18.86 17.19
C ARG A 295 27.35 -17.34 17.03
N HIS A 296 26.97 -16.79 15.87
CA HIS A 296 26.91 -15.34 15.68
C HIS A 296 25.76 -14.72 16.49
N VAL A 297 24.62 -15.39 16.56
CA VAL A 297 23.46 -14.95 17.37
C VAL A 297 23.81 -14.98 18.86
N ILE A 298 24.37 -16.09 19.34
CA ILE A 298 24.82 -16.25 20.74
C ILE A 298 25.92 -15.23 21.08
N SER A 299 26.85 -14.99 20.16
CA SER A 299 27.92 -14.01 20.34
C SER A 299 27.40 -12.56 20.35
N GLY A 300 26.35 -12.26 19.59
CA GLY A 300 25.64 -10.97 19.64
C GLY A 300 24.92 -10.76 20.97
N LEU A 301 24.23 -11.80 21.46
CA LEU A 301 23.59 -11.84 22.78
C LEU A 301 24.61 -11.62 23.92
N LYS A 302 25.75 -12.31 23.90
CA LYS A 302 26.82 -12.14 24.90
C LYS A 302 27.48 -10.77 24.86
N ARG A 303 27.45 -10.09 23.71
CA ARG A 303 27.97 -8.73 23.55
C ARG A 303 26.92 -7.65 23.85
N GLY A 304 25.68 -8.02 24.18
CA GLY A 304 24.59 -7.09 24.47
C GLY A 304 24.12 -6.27 23.27
N VAL A 305 24.31 -6.79 22.05
CA VAL A 305 24.04 -6.06 20.78
C VAL A 305 22.70 -6.48 20.16
N LEU A 306 21.97 -7.38 20.80
CA LEU A 306 20.63 -7.85 20.43
C LEU A 306 19.64 -7.60 21.56
#